data_AF-A0A7S2QA64-F1
#
_entry.id   AF-A0A7S2QA64-F1
#
_cell.length_a   1.000
_cell.length_b   1.000
_cell.length_c   1.000
_cell.angle_alpha   90.00
_cell.angle_beta   90.00
_cell.angle_gamma   90.00
#
_symmetry.space_group_name_H-M   'P 1'
#
loop_
_entity.id
_entity.type
_entity.pdbx_description
1 polymer ?
#
loop_
_entity_poly.entity_id
_entity_poly.type
_entity_poly.pdbx_seq_one_letter_code
_entity_poly.pdbx_strand_id
1 'polypeptide(L)'
;MPRAIDNVVALGPSMGPHIDAYQEYSSLVGRLDGGAPLPPPAYERLRRRAADGSKRLYVNWRNAAGLDCRAVGPQSMCFCQHRYNEHDWAAFETRRVACKMPGCACACFSHMPVRGAQDLKCSTCRRSYTEHGASDHTCPRQSSAFTSSYTCSCGSSYDGHRTVFETRAERASAGRPLDTGWMEQAAAAGLPVCHLGGILGFASFADGVE
;
A
#
# COMPACT_ATOMS: atom_id res chain seq x y z
N MET A 1 20.33 -37.30 -8.93
CA MET A 1 20.99 -36.21 -9.70
C MET A 1 20.43 -34.90 -9.18
N PRO A 2 21.21 -34.08 -8.45
CA PRO A 2 20.74 -32.79 -7.95
C PRO A 2 20.37 -31.86 -9.13
N ARG A 3 19.30 -31.07 -8.97
CA ARG A 3 18.75 -30.25 -10.05
C ARG A 3 19.57 -28.97 -10.18
N ALA A 4 19.75 -28.48 -11.41
CA ALA A 4 20.56 -27.32 -11.76
C ALA A 4 20.16 -25.97 -11.11
N ILE A 5 19.18 -25.94 -10.21
CA ILE A 5 18.75 -24.75 -9.46
C ILE A 5 19.50 -24.57 -8.14
N ASP A 6 20.26 -25.56 -7.69
CA ASP A 6 21.01 -25.50 -6.42
C ASP A 6 22.25 -24.56 -6.50
N ASN A 7 22.48 -23.93 -7.66
CA ASN A 7 23.56 -22.94 -7.89
C ASN A 7 23.07 -21.48 -7.98
N VAL A 8 21.83 -21.18 -7.61
CA VAL A 8 21.39 -19.78 -7.49
C VAL A 8 21.88 -19.23 -6.14
N VAL A 9 23.10 -18.70 -6.16
CA VAL A 9 23.77 -18.00 -5.05
C VAL A 9 23.93 -18.88 -3.81
N ALA A 10 25.13 -19.40 -3.59
CA ALA A 10 25.53 -19.93 -2.29
C ALA A 10 25.51 -18.77 -1.27
N LEU A 11 24.34 -18.51 -0.68
CA LEU A 11 24.17 -17.55 0.39
C LEU A 11 24.89 -18.12 1.61
N GLY A 12 26.00 -17.49 2.00
CA GLY A 12 26.69 -17.87 3.23
C GLY A 12 25.74 -17.80 4.44
N PRO A 13 25.97 -18.62 5.49
CA PRO A 13 25.08 -18.76 6.64
C PRO A 13 24.83 -17.45 7.43
N SER A 14 25.56 -16.37 7.13
CA SER A 14 25.44 -15.05 7.74
C SER A 14 24.63 -14.03 6.93
N MET A 15 24.17 -14.35 5.72
CA MET A 15 23.52 -13.36 4.83
C MET A 15 22.00 -13.23 4.99
N GLY A 16 21.32 -14.23 5.57
CA GLY A 16 19.88 -14.18 5.83
C GLY A 16 19.42 -12.90 6.56
N PRO A 17 20.04 -12.56 7.71
CA PRO A 17 19.70 -11.33 8.45
C PRO A 17 19.88 -10.04 7.64
N HIS A 18 20.82 -10.01 6.70
CA HIS A 18 21.04 -8.85 5.83
C HIS A 18 19.95 -8.71 4.77
N ILE A 19 19.43 -9.84 4.27
CA ILE A 19 18.30 -9.87 3.31
C ILE A 19 17.05 -9.35 4.01
N ASP A 20 16.75 -9.86 5.22
CA ASP A 20 15.58 -9.45 5.98
C ASP A 20 15.63 -7.96 6.34
N ALA A 21 16.81 -7.47 6.77
CA ALA A 21 17.02 -6.06 7.05
C ALA A 21 16.82 -5.17 5.81
N TYR A 22 17.28 -5.61 4.64
CA TYR A 22 17.08 -4.89 3.38
C TYR A 22 15.60 -4.87 2.96
N GLN A 23 14.88 -5.98 3.15
CA GLN A 23 13.44 -6.05 2.87
C GLN A 23 12.62 -5.14 3.81
N GLU A 24 12.96 -5.11 5.10
CA GLU A 24 12.35 -4.18 6.07
C GLU A 24 12.61 -2.73 5.65
N TYR A 25 13.87 -2.41 5.33
CA TYR A 25 14.27 -1.08 4.86
C TYR A 25 13.49 -0.68 3.60
N SER A 26 13.46 -1.54 2.58
CA SER A 26 12.76 -1.27 1.32
C SER A 26 11.25 -1.11 1.52
N SER A 27 10.66 -1.88 2.43
CA SER A 27 9.23 -1.79 2.76
C SER A 27 8.88 -0.50 3.49
N LEU A 28 9.76 0.00 4.36
CA LEU A 28 9.56 1.24 5.10
C LEU A 28 9.85 2.51 4.29
N VAL A 29 10.93 2.50 3.52
CA VAL A 29 11.48 3.68 2.84
C VAL A 29 10.97 3.80 1.41
N GLY A 30 10.70 2.67 0.73
CA GLY A 30 10.35 2.67 -0.69
C GLY A 30 11.47 3.29 -1.52
N ARG A 31 11.11 4.16 -2.47
CA ARG A 31 12.06 4.88 -3.35
C ARG A 31 12.43 6.29 -2.87
N LEU A 32 12.14 6.61 -1.61
CA LEU A 32 12.34 7.97 -1.07
C LEU A 32 13.80 8.32 -0.79
N ASP A 33 14.70 7.34 -0.84
CA ASP A 33 16.10 7.50 -0.45
C ASP A 33 16.99 8.05 -1.58
N GLY A 34 16.41 8.33 -2.76
CA GLY A 34 17.13 8.96 -3.87
C GLY A 34 18.30 8.11 -4.39
N GLY A 35 18.33 6.82 -4.09
CA GLY A 35 19.39 5.89 -4.49
C GLY A 35 20.54 5.75 -3.49
N ALA A 36 20.50 6.41 -2.34
CA ALA A 36 21.48 6.25 -1.26
C ALA A 36 20.79 5.88 0.05
N PRO A 37 21.26 4.85 0.78
CA PRO A 37 20.59 4.41 2.00
C PRO A 37 20.53 5.53 3.05
N LEU A 38 19.41 5.61 3.77
CA LEU A 38 19.24 6.59 4.84
C LEU A 38 20.35 6.42 5.90
N PRO A 39 20.83 7.54 6.51
CA PRO A 39 21.74 7.46 7.63
C PRO A 39 21.13 6.59 8.77
N PRO A 40 21.91 5.74 9.45
CA PRO A 40 21.43 4.89 10.55
C PRO A 40 20.52 5.60 11.57
N PRO A 41 20.87 6.80 12.10
CA PRO A 41 20.00 7.48 13.07
C PRO A 41 18.68 7.96 12.47
N ALA A 42 18.62 8.24 11.17
CA ALA A 42 17.37 8.61 10.48
C ALA A 42 16.47 7.39 10.29
N TYR A 43 17.06 6.24 9.89
CA TYR A 43 16.35 4.98 9.75
C TYR A 43 15.74 4.51 11.07
N GLU A 44 16.51 4.55 12.17
CA GLU A 44 16.01 4.14 13.48
C GLU A 44 14.83 4.98 13.99
N ARG A 45 14.81 6.29 13.68
CA ARG A 45 13.66 7.15 14.01
C ARG A 45 12.44 6.75 13.20
N LEU A 46 12.61 6.47 11.90
CA LEU A 46 11.53 6.00 11.03
C LEU A 46 10.99 4.65 11.51
N ARG A 47 11.88 3.70 11.82
CA ARG A 47 11.52 2.36 12.32
C ARG A 47 10.75 2.45 13.64
N ARG A 48 11.19 3.29 14.59
CA ARG A 48 10.46 3.56 15.84
C ARG A 48 9.07 4.15 15.60
N ARG A 49 8.94 5.12 14.68
CA ARG A 49 7.64 5.68 14.29
C ARG A 49 6.72 4.62 13.67
N ALA A 50 7.28 3.68 12.90
CA ALA A 50 6.53 2.60 12.26
C ALA A 50 6.12 1.48 13.22
N ALA A 51 6.84 1.31 14.32
CA ALA A 51 6.55 0.33 15.36
C ALA A 51 5.40 0.77 16.31
N ASP A 52 5.05 2.05 16.33
CA ASP A 52 3.93 2.59 17.11
C ASP A 52 2.57 2.18 16.50
N GLY A 53 2.16 0.94 16.76
CA GLY A 53 0.93 0.36 16.23
C GLY A 53 -0.36 1.11 16.60
N SER A 54 -0.32 1.99 17.62
CA SER A 54 -1.46 2.83 17.99
C SER A 54 -1.83 3.85 16.90
N LYS A 55 -0.85 4.23 16.08
CA LYS A 55 -0.99 5.20 14.97
C LYS A 55 -1.16 4.54 13.61
N ARG A 56 -1.53 3.25 13.60
CA ARG A 56 -1.76 2.53 12.36
C ARG A 56 -3.10 2.91 11.74
N LEU A 57 -3.06 3.20 10.43
CA LEU A 57 -4.25 3.33 9.59
C LEU A 57 -4.52 2.01 8.86
N TYR A 58 -5.74 1.51 8.98
CA TYR A 58 -6.24 0.39 8.17
C TYR A 58 -6.74 0.95 6.85
N VAL A 59 -6.06 0.62 5.76
CA VAL A 59 -6.36 1.15 4.43
C VAL A 59 -6.91 0.05 3.55
N ASN A 60 -8.15 0.21 3.09
CA ASN A 60 -8.84 -0.78 2.27
C ASN A 60 -9.49 -0.12 1.06
N TRP A 61 -9.53 -0.85 -0.04
CA TRP A 61 -10.29 -0.51 -1.22
C TRP A 61 -11.66 -1.16 -1.12
N ARG A 62 -12.67 -0.32 -0.86
CA ARG A 62 -14.02 -0.73 -0.45
C ARG A 62 -15.03 -0.39 -1.53
N ASN A 63 -15.92 -1.32 -1.83
CA ASN A 63 -17.02 -1.07 -2.77
C ASN A 63 -18.18 -0.30 -2.11
N ALA A 64 -19.15 0.14 -2.92
CA ALA A 64 -20.34 0.85 -2.45
C ALA A 64 -21.21 0.04 -1.46
N ALA A 65 -21.18 -1.29 -1.53
CA ALA A 65 -21.90 -2.19 -0.62
C ALA A 65 -21.19 -2.35 0.74
N GLY A 66 -19.97 -1.85 0.90
CA GLY A 66 -19.21 -1.92 2.14
C GLY A 66 -18.22 -3.09 2.24
N LEU A 67 -18.06 -3.90 1.19
CA LEU A 67 -17.09 -5.00 1.14
C LEU A 67 -15.66 -4.47 0.95
N ASP A 68 -14.73 -4.92 1.79
CA ASP A 68 -13.30 -4.59 1.68
C ASP A 68 -12.65 -5.48 0.58
N CYS A 69 -12.83 -5.06 -0.67
CA CYS A 69 -12.43 -5.85 -1.84
C CYS A 69 -10.91 -6.06 -1.94
N ARG A 70 -10.11 -5.10 -1.43
CA ARG A 70 -8.65 -5.24 -1.38
C ARG A 70 -8.03 -4.53 -0.18
N ALA A 71 -7.19 -5.22 0.57
CA ALA A 71 -6.31 -4.58 1.54
C ALA A 71 -5.16 -3.85 0.85
N VAL A 72 -4.95 -2.58 1.21
CA VAL A 72 -3.81 -1.79 0.73
C VAL A 72 -2.61 -2.06 1.62
N GLY A 73 -1.47 -2.38 1.01
CA GLY A 73 -0.20 -2.61 1.70
C GLY A 73 0.94 -1.78 1.11
N PRO A 74 2.18 -1.95 1.61
CA PRO A 74 3.33 -1.12 1.28
C PRO A 74 3.58 -0.98 -0.21
N GLN A 75 3.39 -2.07 -0.96
CA GLN A 75 3.68 -2.17 -2.39
C GLN A 75 2.49 -1.81 -3.28
N SER A 76 1.30 -1.57 -2.71
CA SER A 76 0.09 -1.21 -3.46
C SER A 76 0.27 0.11 -4.20
N MET A 77 -0.20 0.15 -5.44
CA MET A 77 -0.03 1.29 -6.33
C MET A 77 -1.09 2.36 -6.07
N CYS A 78 -0.67 3.62 -6.07
CA CYS A 78 -1.52 4.80 -6.06
C CYS A 78 -1.78 5.29 -7.49
N PHE A 79 -2.83 6.09 -7.67
CA PHE A 79 -3.11 6.82 -8.91
C PHE A 79 -1.93 7.65 -9.39
N CYS A 80 -1.15 8.22 -8.48
CA CYS A 80 0.05 8.99 -8.81
C CYS A 80 1.26 8.14 -9.22
N GLN A 81 1.07 6.82 -9.41
CA GLN A 81 2.07 5.82 -9.78
C GLN A 81 3.15 5.53 -8.73
N HIS A 82 2.97 6.08 -7.53
CA HIS A 82 3.81 5.80 -6.37
C HIS A 82 3.16 4.77 -5.45
N ARG A 83 3.97 4.12 -4.62
CA ARG A 83 3.55 3.04 -3.73
C ARG A 83 3.04 3.59 -2.39
N TYR A 84 2.24 2.81 -1.68
CA TYR A 84 1.71 3.23 -0.38
C TYR A 84 2.82 3.58 0.63
N ASN A 85 3.93 2.82 0.67
CA ASN A 85 5.05 3.14 1.56
C ASN A 85 5.76 4.48 1.24
N GLU A 86 5.63 4.95 0.00
CA GLU A 86 6.10 6.27 -0.44
C GLU A 86 5.15 7.41 -0.03
N HIS A 87 3.97 7.09 0.51
CA HIS A 87 3.03 8.05 1.08
C HIS A 87 3.19 8.17 2.60
N ASP A 88 2.70 9.27 3.18
CA ASP A 88 2.75 9.50 4.63
C ASP A 88 1.70 8.66 5.36
N TRP A 89 1.98 7.36 5.50
CA TRP A 89 1.16 6.41 6.24
C TRP A 89 1.01 6.77 7.73
N ALA A 90 1.82 7.69 8.24
CA ALA A 90 1.77 8.15 9.61
C ALA A 90 0.98 9.45 9.80
N ALA A 91 0.30 9.94 8.76
CA ALA A 91 -0.69 11.02 8.83
C ALA A 91 -2.01 10.52 9.45
N PHE A 92 -1.93 9.98 10.67
CA PHE A 92 -3.03 9.32 11.37
C PHE A 92 -4.21 10.26 11.67
N GLU A 93 -3.90 11.46 12.16
CA GLU A 93 -4.90 12.43 12.60
C GLU A 93 -5.65 13.04 11.41
N THR A 94 -4.94 13.37 10.33
CA THR A 94 -5.53 14.04 9.17
C THR A 94 -6.12 13.06 8.16
N ARG A 95 -5.68 11.80 8.17
CA ARG A 95 -6.00 10.76 7.17
C ARG A 95 -5.65 11.19 5.73
N ARG A 96 -4.86 12.24 5.57
CA ARG A 96 -4.36 12.74 4.29
C ARG A 96 -3.02 12.10 4.03
N VAL A 97 -3.07 10.85 3.56
CA VAL A 97 -1.89 10.04 3.25
C VAL A 97 -1.28 10.54 1.94
N ALA A 98 -0.61 11.70 2.00
CA ALA A 98 -0.04 12.39 0.84
C ALA A 98 1.26 11.71 0.36
N CYS A 99 1.58 11.86 -0.92
CA CYS A 99 2.81 11.31 -1.47
C CYS A 99 4.02 12.14 -1.01
N LYS A 100 5.10 11.47 -0.57
CA LYS A 100 6.36 12.12 -0.16
C LYS A 100 7.39 12.21 -1.29
N MET A 101 7.09 11.66 -2.46
CA MET A 101 8.02 11.65 -3.58
C MET A 101 8.25 13.06 -4.12
N PRO A 102 9.49 13.44 -4.43
CA PRO A 102 9.82 14.78 -4.89
C PRO A 102 9.09 15.09 -6.20
N GLY A 103 8.39 16.22 -6.24
CA GLY A 103 7.63 16.67 -7.42
C GLY A 103 6.25 16.03 -7.60
N CYS A 104 5.80 15.17 -6.68
CA CYS A 104 4.45 14.59 -6.74
C CYS A 104 3.42 15.49 -6.03
N ALA A 105 2.35 15.87 -6.73
CA ALA A 105 1.26 16.70 -6.18
C ALA A 105 0.11 15.89 -5.53
N CYS A 106 0.30 14.58 -5.32
CA CYS A 106 -0.75 13.70 -4.81
C CYS A 106 -1.09 14.00 -3.34
N ALA A 107 -2.30 14.50 -3.10
CA ALA A 107 -2.75 14.95 -1.78
C ALA A 107 -3.21 13.81 -0.85
N CYS A 108 -3.64 12.68 -1.41
CA CYS A 108 -4.07 11.51 -0.65
C CYS A 108 -3.95 10.24 -1.50
N PHE A 109 -3.61 9.12 -0.87
CA PHE A 109 -3.47 7.84 -1.53
C PHE A 109 -4.82 7.34 -2.10
N SER A 110 -4.82 6.99 -3.39
CA SER A 110 -5.96 6.41 -4.08
C SER A 110 -5.54 5.12 -4.75
N HIS A 111 -6.04 3.99 -4.26
CA HIS A 111 -5.63 2.67 -4.72
C HIS A 111 -5.98 2.43 -6.18
N MET A 112 -4.96 2.06 -6.96
CA MET A 112 -5.14 1.56 -8.32
C MET A 112 -4.99 0.04 -8.35
N PRO A 113 -5.99 -0.70 -8.85
CA PRO A 113 -5.97 -2.16 -8.92
C PRO A 113 -5.13 -2.66 -10.12
N VAL A 114 -3.93 -2.13 -10.27
CA VAL A 114 -3.00 -2.50 -11.35
C VAL A 114 -2.20 -3.73 -10.94
N ARG A 115 -2.17 -4.76 -11.79
CA ARG A 115 -1.40 -5.98 -11.54
C ARG A 115 -0.23 -6.07 -12.52
N GLY A 116 1.00 -6.06 -11.99
CA GLY A 116 2.21 -6.16 -12.80
C GLY A 116 2.34 -5.01 -13.81
N ALA A 117 2.53 -5.34 -15.08
CA ALA A 117 2.68 -4.37 -16.17
C ALA A 117 1.35 -3.96 -16.84
N GLN A 118 0.21 -4.29 -16.22
CA GLN A 118 -1.09 -3.88 -16.76
C GLN A 118 -1.25 -2.35 -16.70
N ASP A 119 -2.09 -1.84 -17.60
CA ASP A 119 -2.49 -0.43 -17.60
C ASP A 119 -4.02 -0.35 -17.47
N LEU A 120 -4.50 0.59 -16.66
CA LEU A 120 -5.92 0.86 -16.51
C LEU A 120 -6.29 2.02 -17.44
N LYS A 121 -7.17 1.74 -18.40
CA LYS A 121 -7.64 2.75 -19.34
C LYS A 121 -8.88 3.45 -18.80
N CYS A 122 -8.93 4.75 -19.05
CA CYS A 122 -10.11 5.56 -18.77
C CYS A 122 -11.24 5.18 -19.75
N SER A 123 -12.42 4.83 -19.25
CA SER A 123 -13.59 4.49 -20.07
C SER A 123 -13.99 5.63 -21.00
N THR A 124 -13.78 6.87 -20.54
CA THR A 124 -14.18 8.09 -21.23
C THR A 124 -13.25 8.46 -22.39
N CYS A 125 -11.93 8.55 -22.13
CA CYS A 125 -10.95 9.01 -23.14
C CYS A 125 -10.09 7.89 -23.74
N ARG A 126 -10.18 6.66 -23.22
CA ARG A 126 -9.40 5.47 -23.59
C ARG A 126 -7.88 5.59 -23.44
N ARG A 127 -7.42 6.62 -22.75
CA ARG A 127 -6.00 6.84 -22.40
C ARG A 127 -5.66 6.17 -21.08
N SER A 128 -4.36 5.99 -20.81
CA SER A 128 -3.88 5.43 -19.56
C SER A 128 -4.25 6.33 -18.37
N TYR A 129 -4.48 5.73 -17.19
CA TYR A 129 -4.65 6.48 -15.95
C TYR A 129 -3.44 7.38 -15.65
N THR A 130 -2.26 7.01 -16.13
CA THR A 130 -1.01 7.78 -15.97
C THR A 130 -1.03 9.15 -16.65
N GLU A 131 -1.90 9.32 -17.65
CA GLU A 131 -2.08 10.58 -18.38
C GLU A 131 -3.10 11.53 -17.72
N HIS A 132 -3.67 11.13 -16.58
CA HIS A 132 -4.62 11.92 -15.82
C HIS A 132 -3.90 12.64 -14.67
N GLY A 133 -4.51 13.71 -14.16
CA GLY A 133 -3.94 14.47 -13.04
C GLY A 133 -3.76 13.58 -11.80
N ALA A 134 -2.55 13.55 -11.23
CA ALA A 134 -2.23 12.74 -10.06
C ALA A 134 -2.99 13.17 -8.78
N SER A 135 -3.38 14.44 -8.70
CA SER A 135 -4.12 15.07 -7.59
C SER A 135 -5.63 15.02 -7.79
N ASP A 136 -6.09 15.52 -8.94
CA ASP A 136 -7.50 15.78 -9.19
C ASP A 136 -8.22 14.63 -9.90
N HIS A 137 -7.44 13.66 -10.40
CA HIS A 137 -7.91 12.51 -11.18
C HIS A 137 -8.74 12.91 -12.41
N THR A 138 -8.67 14.18 -12.83
CA THR A 138 -9.47 14.74 -13.92
C THR A 138 -9.00 14.20 -15.25
N CYS A 139 -9.97 13.89 -16.11
CA CYS A 139 -9.73 13.47 -17.47
C CYS A 139 -9.18 14.64 -18.32
N PRO A 140 -8.13 14.44 -19.12
CA PRO A 140 -7.57 15.52 -19.95
C PRO A 140 -8.49 15.91 -21.12
N ARG A 141 -9.41 15.04 -21.52
CA ARG A 141 -10.32 15.28 -22.66
C ARG A 141 -11.74 15.66 -22.24
N GLN A 142 -12.12 15.41 -21.00
CA GLN A 142 -13.44 15.75 -20.46
C GLN A 142 -13.25 16.27 -19.05
N SER A 143 -14.04 17.23 -18.61
CA SER A 143 -13.99 17.75 -17.23
C SER A 143 -14.53 16.78 -16.17
N SER A 144 -14.58 15.48 -16.46
CA SER A 144 -15.00 14.41 -15.56
C SER A 144 -13.81 13.78 -14.83
N ALA A 145 -14.06 13.15 -13.69
CA ALA A 145 -13.08 12.29 -13.04
C ALA A 145 -12.73 11.06 -13.91
N PHE A 146 -11.57 10.45 -13.65
CA PHE A 146 -11.16 9.18 -14.23
C PHE A 146 -12.16 8.09 -13.86
N THR A 147 -12.64 7.37 -14.87
CA THR A 147 -13.49 6.20 -14.71
C THR A 147 -12.93 5.01 -15.46
N SER A 148 -13.19 3.78 -15.02
CA SER A 148 -12.65 2.60 -15.70
C SER A 148 -13.62 1.42 -15.69
N SER A 149 -13.70 0.72 -16.83
CA SER A 149 -14.46 -0.52 -17.00
C SER A 149 -13.79 -1.73 -16.34
N TYR A 150 -12.72 -1.52 -15.57
CA TYR A 150 -12.14 -2.56 -14.73
C TYR A 150 -13.22 -3.16 -13.82
N THR A 151 -13.34 -4.48 -13.83
CA THR A 151 -14.29 -5.22 -13.00
C THR A 151 -13.55 -5.91 -11.87
N CYS A 152 -13.91 -5.60 -10.63
CA CYS A 152 -13.38 -6.27 -9.45
C CYS A 152 -13.99 -7.68 -9.29
N SER A 153 -13.38 -8.55 -8.50
CA SER A 153 -13.93 -9.87 -8.16
C SER A 153 -15.31 -9.79 -7.48
N CYS A 154 -15.63 -8.67 -6.83
CA CYS A 154 -16.96 -8.41 -6.28
C CYS A 154 -18.03 -8.06 -7.34
N GLY A 155 -17.66 -7.98 -8.63
CA GLY A 155 -18.56 -7.67 -9.75
C GLY A 155 -18.80 -6.18 -10.00
N SER A 156 -18.33 -5.28 -9.12
CA SER A 156 -18.45 -3.82 -9.32
C SER A 156 -17.31 -3.25 -10.18
N SER A 157 -17.57 -2.14 -10.87
CA SER A 157 -16.53 -1.41 -11.62
C SER A 157 -15.57 -0.67 -10.67
N TYR A 158 -14.45 -0.17 -11.22
CA TYR A 158 -13.52 0.69 -10.47
C TYR A 158 -14.23 1.86 -9.77
N ASP A 159 -15.18 2.50 -10.45
CA ASP A 159 -15.94 3.66 -9.95
C ASP A 159 -16.80 3.36 -8.73
N GLY A 160 -17.20 2.08 -8.59
CA GLY A 160 -17.95 1.60 -7.43
C GLY A 160 -17.09 1.45 -6.17
N HIS A 161 -15.79 1.73 -6.25
CA HIS A 161 -14.85 1.58 -5.14
C HIS A 161 -14.21 2.89 -4.73
N ARG A 162 -13.86 2.98 -3.44
CA ARG A 162 -13.08 4.08 -2.89
C ARG A 162 -12.04 3.54 -1.92
N THR A 163 -10.95 4.29 -1.78
CA THR A 163 -9.97 4.01 -0.74
C THR A 163 -10.47 4.59 0.58
N VAL A 164 -10.53 3.75 1.61
CA VAL A 164 -11.00 4.12 2.95
C VAL A 164 -9.84 4.00 3.92
N PHE A 165 -9.71 4.99 4.80
CA PHE A 165 -8.73 5.05 5.88
C PHE A 165 -9.49 4.97 7.21
N GLU A 166 -9.24 3.91 7.97
CA GLU A 166 -9.91 3.67 9.25
C GLU A 166 -8.88 3.55 10.37
N THR A 167 -9.21 4.08 11.54
CA THR A 167 -8.47 3.81 12.77
C THR A 167 -8.86 2.44 13.35
N ARG A 168 -8.03 1.90 14.26
CA ARG A 168 -8.36 0.64 14.96
C ARG A 168 -9.72 0.71 15.65
N ALA A 169 -10.02 1.84 16.31
CA ALA A 169 -11.26 2.03 17.06
C ALA A 169 -12.50 2.05 16.15
N GLU A 170 -12.44 2.75 15.01
CA GLU A 170 -13.54 2.79 14.03
C GLU A 170 -13.78 1.43 13.39
N ARG A 171 -12.71 0.70 13.09
CA ARG A 171 -12.82 -0.64 12.51
C ARG A 171 -13.42 -1.63 13.50
N ALA A 172 -13.03 -1.53 14.77
CA ALA A 172 -13.59 -2.33 15.87
C ALA A 172 -15.08 -2.03 16.10
N SER A 173 -15.48 -0.76 16.11
CA SER A 173 -16.89 -0.38 16.29
C SER A 173 -17.76 -0.78 15.11
N ALA A 174 -17.19 -0.86 13.91
CA ALA A 174 -17.84 -1.40 12.72
C ALA A 174 -17.88 -2.94 12.67
N GLY A 175 -17.35 -3.64 13.69
CA GLY A 175 -17.31 -5.10 13.75
C GLY A 175 -16.43 -5.75 12.69
N ARG A 176 -15.45 -5.01 12.13
CA ARG A 176 -14.58 -5.48 11.06
C ARG A 176 -13.33 -6.18 11.62
N PRO A 177 -12.73 -7.10 10.86
CA PRO A 177 -11.52 -7.81 11.29
C PRO A 177 -10.38 -6.83 11.62
N LEU A 178 -9.73 -7.06 12.74
CA LEU A 178 -8.52 -6.35 13.16
C LEU A 178 -7.29 -7.24 12.91
N ASP A 179 -6.16 -6.86 13.50
CA ASP A 179 -4.91 -7.61 13.40
C ASP A 179 -5.08 -9.05 13.86
N THR A 180 -4.50 -9.98 13.10
CA THR A 180 -4.44 -11.38 13.52
C THR A 180 -3.36 -11.58 14.57
N GLY A 181 -3.43 -12.66 15.36
CA GLY A 181 -2.57 -12.86 16.54
C GLY A 181 -1.06 -12.73 16.28
N TRP A 182 -0.56 -13.12 15.11
CA TRP A 182 0.86 -12.93 14.76
C TRP A 182 1.23 -11.46 14.58
N MET A 183 0.30 -10.64 14.08
CA MET A 183 0.53 -9.22 13.83
C MET A 183 0.44 -8.41 15.12
N GLU A 184 -0.42 -8.83 16.05
CA GLU A 184 -0.45 -8.28 17.42
C GLU A 184 0.86 -8.61 18.16
N GLN A 185 1.37 -9.84 18.02
CA GLN A 185 2.68 -10.23 18.55
C GLN A 185 3.82 -9.43 17.91
N ALA A 186 3.78 -9.21 16.59
CA ALA A 186 4.78 -8.42 15.88
C ALA A 186 4.80 -6.96 16.37
N ALA A 187 3.62 -6.35 16.54
CA ALA A 187 3.51 -5.00 17.10
C ALA A 187 4.04 -4.95 18.54
N ALA A 188 3.71 -5.94 19.38
CA ALA A 188 4.21 -6.04 20.76
C ALA A 188 5.73 -6.24 20.83
N ALA A 189 6.32 -6.94 19.85
CA ALA A 189 7.76 -7.11 19.70
C ALA A 189 8.47 -5.86 19.12
N GLY A 190 7.73 -4.77 18.85
CA GLY A 190 8.28 -3.53 18.31
C GLY A 190 8.67 -3.63 16.84
N LEU A 191 8.11 -4.58 16.09
CA LEU A 191 8.29 -4.64 14.64
C LEU A 191 7.48 -3.52 13.97
N PRO A 192 7.98 -2.96 12.85
CA PRO A 192 7.27 -1.91 12.13
C PRO A 192 5.99 -2.44 11.50
N VAL A 193 4.82 -2.00 11.98
CA VAL A 193 3.51 -2.49 11.50
C VAL A 193 2.67 -1.40 10.83
N CYS A 194 2.93 -0.11 11.08
CA CYS A 194 2.07 0.97 10.58
C CYS A 194 2.08 1.10 9.05
N HIS A 195 3.22 0.82 8.43
CA HIS A 195 3.36 0.87 6.97
C HIS A 195 2.62 -0.27 6.24
N LEU A 196 2.14 -1.30 6.96
CA LEU A 196 1.42 -2.45 6.39
C LEU A 196 -0.01 -2.11 5.97
N GLY A 197 -0.51 -0.92 6.32
CA GLY A 197 -1.84 -0.44 5.93
C GLY A 197 -2.93 -1.40 6.40
N GLY A 198 -3.77 -1.87 5.47
CA GLY A 198 -4.87 -2.80 5.71
C GLY A 198 -4.50 -4.29 5.71
N ILE A 199 -3.23 -4.67 5.54
CA ILE A 199 -2.84 -6.09 5.58
C ILE A 199 -3.01 -6.61 7.02
N LEU A 200 -3.87 -7.61 7.22
CA LEU A 200 -4.13 -8.23 8.53
C LEU A 200 -3.50 -9.61 8.65
N GLY A 201 -3.21 -10.25 7.51
CA GLY A 201 -2.69 -11.61 7.40
C GLY A 201 -2.58 -12.05 5.94
N PHE A 202 -2.32 -13.33 5.72
CA PHE A 202 -2.18 -13.88 4.37
C PHE A 202 -3.45 -13.74 3.52
N ALA A 203 -4.63 -13.88 4.15
CA ALA A 203 -5.91 -13.70 3.47
C ALA A 203 -6.09 -12.30 2.86
N SER A 204 -5.45 -11.26 3.41
CA SER A 204 -5.53 -9.89 2.90
C SER A 204 -4.96 -9.71 1.49
N PHE A 205 -4.18 -10.69 0.99
CA PHE A 205 -3.67 -10.67 -0.38
C PHE A 205 -4.66 -11.22 -1.41
N ALA A 206 -5.68 -11.97 -0.98
CA ALA A 206 -6.76 -12.37 -1.85
C ALA A 206 -7.69 -11.18 -2.11
N ASP A 207 -8.18 -11.08 -3.35
CA ASP A 207 -9.18 -10.09 -3.74
C ASP A 207 -10.57 -10.60 -3.37
N GLY A 208 -11.41 -9.74 -2.78
CA GLY A 208 -12.80 -10.06 -2.46
C GLY A 208 -12.98 -10.94 -1.22
N VAL A 209 -12.17 -10.71 -0.18
CA VAL A 209 -12.35 -11.38 1.11
C VAL A 209 -13.40 -10.65 1.95
N GLU A 210 -14.27 -11.46 2.56
CA GLU A 210 -15.55 -11.17 3.24
C GLU A 210 -15.61 -9.93 4.14
#